data_AF-A0A379ZYL1-F1
#
_entry.id   AF-A0A379ZYL1-F1
#
_cell.length_a   1.000
_cell.length_b   1.000
_cell.length_c   1.000
_cell.angle_alpha   90.00
_cell.angle_beta   90.00
_cell.angle_gamma   90.00
#
_symmetry.space_group_name_H-M   'P 1'
#
loop_
_entity.id
_entity.type
_entity.pdbx_description
1 polymer ?
#
loop_
_entity_poly.entity_id
_entity_poly.type
_entity_poly.pdbx_seq_one_letter_code
_entity_poly.pdbx_strand_id
1 'polypeptide(L)' 'MKERGAKRVFAYATHPIFSGNAVDNIKNSVIDEVIVCDTIPLSPEIKALKKRSHSDPVRHAG' A
#
# COMPACT_ATOMS: atom_id res chain seq x y z
N MET A 1 0.19 2.73 17.01
CA MET A 1 1.02 3.60 16.14
C MET A 1 0.45 5.02 16.08
N LYS A 2 -0.82 5.21 15.65
CA LYS A 2 -1.51 6.51 15.82
C LYS A 2 -1.74 6.89 17.28
N GLU A 3 -2.11 5.93 18.12
CA GLU A 3 -2.22 6.11 19.58
C GLU A 3 -0.88 6.45 20.27
N ARG A 4 0.24 6.27 19.57
CA ARG A 4 1.59 6.65 20.04
C ARG A 4 2.06 7.98 19.44
N GLY A 5 1.15 8.78 18.87
CA GLY A 5 1.44 10.11 18.32
C GLY A 5 1.92 10.13 16.87
N ALA A 6 1.86 9.02 16.13
CA ALA A 6 2.25 9.01 14.73
C ALA A 6 1.27 9.82 13.88
N LYS A 7 1.76 10.91 13.25
CA LYS A 7 0.97 11.77 12.35
C LYS A 7 0.51 11.05 11.08
N ARG A 8 1.33 10.13 10.57
CA ARG A 8 1.06 9.35 9.36
C ARG A 8 1.64 7.94 9.47
N VAL A 9 0.93 6.95 8.95
CA VAL A 9 1.34 5.55 8.90
C VAL A 9 1.42 5.11 7.45
N PHE A 10 2.60 4.63 7.05
CA PHE A 10 2.86 4.11 5.72
C PHE A 10 3.21 2.63 5.80
N ALA A 11 2.78 1.85 4.82
CA ALA A 11 3.16 0.45 4.67
C ALA A 11 3.87 0.24 3.33
N TYR A 12 5.00 -0.46 3.33
CA TYR A 12 5.77 -0.78 2.13
C TYR A 12 5.85 -2.30 1.94
N ALA A 13 5.63 -2.78 0.72
CA ALA A 13 5.83 -4.19 0.38
C ALA A 13 6.48 -4.35 -1.00
N THR A 14 7.52 -5.18 -1.07
CA THR A 14 8.19 -5.50 -2.34
C THR A 14 7.37 -6.45 -3.21
N HIS A 15 6.69 -7.41 -2.58
CA HIS A 15 5.88 -8.43 -3.26
C HIS A 15 4.44 -8.42 -2.70
N PRO A 16 3.53 -7.64 -3.30
CA PRO A 16 2.18 -7.45 -2.79
C PRO A 16 1.24 -8.62 -3.14
N ILE A 17 1.32 -9.72 -2.37
CA ILE A 17 0.51 -10.94 -2.61
C ILE A 17 -0.97 -10.74 -2.24
N PHE A 18 -1.29 -9.73 -1.41
CA PHE A 18 -2.64 -9.25 -1.05
C PHE A 18 -3.80 -10.27 -1.15
N SER A 19 -3.67 -11.41 -0.47
CA SER A 19 -4.63 -12.51 -0.52
C SER A 19 -5.77 -12.34 0.49
N GLY A 20 -6.95 -12.90 0.17
CA GLY A 20 -8.11 -12.90 1.06
C GLY A 20 -8.62 -11.49 1.36
N ASN A 21 -8.87 -11.18 2.64
CA ASN A 21 -9.42 -9.90 3.09
C ASN A 21 -8.38 -8.76 3.18
N ALA A 22 -7.23 -8.88 2.51
CA ALA A 22 -6.16 -7.89 2.58
C ALA A 22 -6.64 -6.48 2.19
N VAL A 23 -7.51 -6.38 1.17
CA VAL A 23 -8.11 -5.12 0.71
C VAL A 23 -8.91 -4.45 1.82
N ASP A 24 -9.81 -5.21 2.47
CA ASP A 24 -10.69 -4.68 3.50
C ASP A 24 -9.94 -4.37 4.79
N ASN A 25 -8.92 -5.15 5.11
CA ASN A 25 -7.99 -4.85 6.20
C ASN A 25 -7.31 -3.50 5.99
N ILE A 26 -6.79 -3.24 4.78
CA ILE A 26 -6.14 -1.96 4.45
C ILE A 26 -7.14 -0.80 4.51
N LYS A 27 -8.36 -0.98 3.96
CA LYS A 27 -9.42 0.03 4.02
C LYS A 27 -9.72 0.44 5.46
N ASN A 28 -9.90 -0.56 6.34
CA ASN A 28 -10.28 -0.36 7.74
C ASN A 28 -9.09 -0.10 8.68
N SER A 29 -7.86 -0.22 8.19
CA SER A 29 -6.66 0.04 9.00
C SER A 29 -6.40 1.53 9.21
N VAL A 30 -5.56 1.80 10.22
CA VAL A 30 -4.97 3.11 10.48
C VAL A 30 -3.92 3.52 9.44
N ILE A 31 -3.63 2.69 8.43
CA ILE A 31 -2.67 3.01 7.38
C ILE A 31 -3.24 4.14 6.52
N ASP A 32 -2.43 5.17 6.33
CA ASP A 32 -2.77 6.30 5.49
C ASP A 32 -2.39 6.02 4.03
N GLU A 33 -1.27 5.31 3.81
CA GLU A 33 -0.76 5.04 2.47
C GLU A 33 0.01 3.71 2.39
N VAL A 34 -0.28 2.92 1.35
CA VAL A 34 0.39 1.66 1.05
C VAL A 34 1.19 1.81 -0.24
N ILE A 35 2.50 1.58 -0.16
CA ILE A 35 3.42 1.67 -1.28
C ILE A 35 3.93 0.28 -1.64
N VAL A 36 3.79 -0.09 -2.90
CA VAL A 36 4.13 -1.43 -3.37
C VAL A 36 4.96 -1.39 -4.64
N CYS A 37 5.93 -2.30 -4.72
CA CYS A 37 6.72 -2.53 -5.93
C CYS A 37 6.03 -3.52 -6.86
N ASP A 38 6.25 -3.32 -8.14
CA ASP A 38 5.44 -3.89 -9.21
C ASP A 38 5.93 -5.26 -9.72
N THR A 39 6.38 -6.12 -8.81
CA THR A 39 6.84 -7.47 -9.19
C THR A 39 5.67 -8.42 -9.48
N ILE A 40 4.44 -8.08 -9.09
CA ILE A 40 3.21 -8.87 -9.30
C ILE A 40 2.07 -7.92 -9.72
N PRO A 41 1.29 -8.23 -10.76
CA PRO A 41 0.14 -7.42 -11.16
C PRO A 41 -0.88 -7.28 -10.02
N LEU A 42 -1.14 -6.03 -9.61
CA LEU A 42 -2.16 -5.74 -8.60
C LEU A 42 -3.57 -6.02 -9.10
N SER A 43 -4.41 -6.59 -8.22
CA SER A 43 -5.83 -6.80 -8.50
C SER A 43 -6.57 -5.46 -8.70
N PRO A 44 -7.68 -5.44 -9.47
CA PRO A 44 -8.46 -4.22 -9.71
C PRO A 44 -8.96 -3.57 -8.40
N GLU A 45 -9.32 -4.39 -7.41
CA GLU A 45 -9.80 -3.95 -6.10
C GLU A 45 -8.75 -3.12 -5.36
N ILE A 46 -7.48 -3.53 -5.46
CA ILE A 46 -6.37 -2.79 -4.87
C ILE A 46 -6.05 -1.57 -5.69
N LYS A 47 -6.15 -1.65 -7.01
CA LYS A 47 -6.02 -0.46 -7.88
C LYS A 47 -7.08 0.60 -7.60
N ALA A 48 -8.25 0.22 -7.05
CA ALA A 48 -9.31 1.13 -6.67
C ALA A 48 -9.14 1.77 -5.27
N LEU A 49 -8.18 1.32 -4.46
CA LEU A 49 -7.93 1.91 -3.14
C LEU A 49 -7.37 3.34 -3.27
N LYS A 50 -8.04 4.31 -2.64
CA LYS A 50 -7.54 5.69 -2.51
C LYS A 50 -6.25 5.82 -1.69
N LYS A 51 -5.96 4.82 -0.84
CA LYS A 51 -4.82 4.80 0.10
C LYS A 51 -3.57 4.14 -0.49
N ARG A 52 -3.40 4.09 -1.82
CA ARG A 52 -2.26 3.44 -2.45
C ARG A 52 -1.39 4.44 -3.18
N SER A 53 -0.08 4.21 -3.13
CA SER A 53 0.88 4.82 -4.02
C SER A 53 1.69 3.74 -4.69
N HIS A 54 1.89 3.87 -5.99
CA HIS A 54 2.63 2.92 -6.78
C HIS A 54 4.07 3.40 -6.87
N SER A 55 5.01 2.64 -6.30
CA SER A 55 6.43 2.93 -6.51
C SER A 55 6.89 2.17 -7.75
N ASP A 56 7.01 2.92 -8.86
CA ASP A 56 7.83 2.50 -10.00
C ASP A 56 9.23 2.17 -9.46
N PRO A 57 9.77 0.95 -9.63
CA PRO A 57 11.14 0.64 -9.23
C PRO A 57 12.20 1.41 -10.06
N VAL A 58 11.80 2.24 -11.03
CA VAL A 58 12.70 2.87 -12.03
C VAL A 58 12.48 4.39 -12.19
N ARG A 59 11.81 5.11 -11.27
CA ARG A 59 11.60 6.57 -11.40
C ARG A 59 12.24 7.42 -10.30
N HIS A 60 13.52 7.18 -10.01
CA HIS A 60 14.42 8.19 -9.40
C HIS A 60 15.86 8.04 -9.95
N ALA A 61 15.97 7.87 -11.28
CA ALA A 61 17.19 8.17 -12.02
C ALA A 61 16.82 9.17 -13.11
N GLY A 62 16.87 10.45 -12.74
CA GLY A 62 16.53 11.59 -13.58
C GLY A 62 16.62 12.86 -12.76
#